data_AF-A0A552G1P9-F1
#
_entry.id   AF-A0A552G1P9-F1
#
_cell.length_a   1.000
_cell.length_b   1.000
_cell.length_c   1.000
_cell.angle_alpha   90.00
_cell.angle_beta   90.00
_cell.angle_gamma   90.00
#
_symmetry.space_group_name_H-M   'P 1'
#
loop_
_entity.id
_entity.type
_entity.pdbx_description
1 polymer ?
#
loop_
_entity_poly.entity_id
_entity_poly.type
_entity_poly.pdbx_seq_one_letter_code
_entity_poly.pdbx_strand_id
1 'polypeptide(L)' 'MKSELNPDFVGLFQQLPERVKRTARKNYKLWKDNPSHPSLEFKEVNQEDQIWSIGVGIRLESARKNQE' A
#
# COMPACT_ATOMS: atom_id res chain seq x y z
N MET A 1 -6.67 5.04 -15.72
CA MET A 1 -7.13 5.26 -14.33
C MET A 1 -6.72 6.64 -13.86
N LYS A 2 -7.61 7.35 -13.17
CA LYS A 2 -7.24 8.56 -12.41
C LYS A 2 -6.73 8.10 -11.03
N SER A 3 -5.63 8.67 -10.57
CA SER A 3 -5.10 8.42 -9.23
C SER A 3 -4.62 9.74 -8.66
N GLU A 4 -5.03 10.04 -7.44
CA GLU A 4 -4.68 11.27 -6.73
C GLU A 4 -3.85 10.93 -5.50
N LEU A 5 -2.90 11.80 -5.17
CA LEU A 5 -2.08 11.67 -3.97
C LEU A 5 -2.45 12.81 -3.02
N ASN A 6 -2.87 12.47 -1.81
CA ASN A 6 -3.09 13.46 -0.77
C ASN A 6 -1.72 14.02 -0.30
N PRO A 7 -1.56 15.35 -0.12
CA PRO A 7 -0.35 15.95 0.45
C PRO A 7 0.09 15.30 1.78
N ASP A 8 -0.85 14.96 2.66
CA ASP A 8 -0.57 14.27 3.93
C ASP A 8 0.01 12.87 3.70
N PHE A 9 -0.50 12.18 2.67
CA PHE A 9 0.02 10.89 2.25
C PHE A 9 1.46 11.01 1.76
N VAL A 10 1.82 12.07 1.03
CA VAL A 10 3.19 12.29 0.57
C VAL A 10 4.15 12.48 1.74
N GLY A 11 3.75 13.26 2.75
CA GLY A 11 4.57 13.48 3.96
C GLY A 11 4.82 12.19 4.75
N LEU A 12 3.80 11.35 4.90
CA LEU A 12 3.93 10.04 5.55
C LEU A 12 4.75 9.05 4.69
N PHE A 13 4.52 9.04 3.38
CA PHE A 13 5.24 8.16 2.46
C PHE A 13 6.74 8.45 2.43
N GLN A 14 7.14 9.73 2.55
CA GLN A 14 8.55 10.13 2.59
C GLN A 14 9.28 9.61 3.85
N GLN A 15 8.57 9.46 4.97
CA GLN A 15 9.13 8.95 6.22
C GLN A 15 9.35 7.43 6.21
N LEU A 16 8.77 6.71 5.24
CA LEU A 16 8.91 5.26 5.15
C LEU A 16 10.34 4.85 4.73
N PRO A 17 10.82 3.66 5.14
CA PRO A 17 12.08 3.12 4.66
C PRO A 17 12.10 2.95 3.14
N GLU A 18 13.24 3.15 2.49
CA GLU A 18 13.39 3.03 1.02
C GLU A 18 12.91 1.68 0.47
N ARG A 19 13.11 0.59 1.24
CA ARG A 19 12.61 -0.75 0.89
C ARG A 19 11.09 -0.76 0.72
N VAL A 20 10.37 -0.09 1.62
CA VAL A 20 8.91 0.03 1.60
C VAL A 20 8.46 0.86 0.41
N LYS A 21 9.10 2.02 0.19
CA LYS A 21 8.79 2.88 -0.96
C LYS A 21 8.97 2.16 -2.29
N ARG A 22 10.04 1.37 -2.43
CA ARG A 22 10.32 0.58 -3.64
C ARG A 22 9.23 -0.46 -3.91
N THR A 23 8.81 -1.21 -2.88
CA THR A 23 7.72 -2.18 -3.02
C THR A 23 6.40 -1.49 -3.35
N ALA A 24 6.07 -0.38 -2.69
CA ALA A 24 4.85 0.38 -2.95
C ALA A 24 4.80 0.89 -4.40
N ARG A 25 5.91 1.46 -4.90
CA ARG A 25 6.03 1.90 -6.29
C ARG A 25 5.90 0.75 -7.29
N LYS A 26 6.47 -0.42 -6.98
CA LYS A 26 6.35 -1.62 -7.82
C LYS A 26 4.89 -2.08 -7.92
N ASN A 27 4.19 -2.15 -6.79
CA ASN A 27 2.79 -2.55 -6.75
C ASN A 27 1.89 -1.52 -7.46
N TYR A 28 2.14 -0.22 -7.27
CA TYR A 28 1.42 0.83 -7.98
C TYR A 28 1.63 0.76 -9.50
N LYS A 29 2.87 0.49 -9.96
CA LYS A 29 3.16 0.31 -11.39
C LYS A 29 2.43 -0.90 -11.96
N LEU A 30 2.42 -2.02 -11.23
CA LEU A 30 1.69 -3.23 -11.62
C LEU A 30 0.18 -2.97 -11.68
N TRP A 31 -0.37 -2.27 -10.70
CA TRP A 31 -1.78 -1.86 -10.69
C TRP A 31 -2.13 -0.94 -11.88
N LYS A 32 -1.27 0.02 -12.19
CA LYS A 32 -1.50 0.94 -13.31
C LYS A 32 -1.50 0.22 -14.67
N ASP A 33 -0.67 -0.81 -14.81
CA ASP A 33 -0.52 -1.61 -16.03
C ASP A 33 -1.62 -2.67 -16.15
N ASN A 34 -1.90 -3.39 -15.05
CA ASN A 34 -2.94 -4.40 -14.97
C ASN A 34 -3.65 -4.34 -13.60
N PRO A 35 -4.76 -3.59 -13.49
CA PRO A 35 -5.47 -3.42 -12.23
C PRO A 35 -6.17 -4.67 -11.75
N SER A 36 -6.35 -5.70 -12.59
CA SER A 36 -6.96 -6.98 -12.23
C SER A 36 -5.94 -8.11 -12.07
N HIS A 37 -4.65 -7.77 -11.91
CA HIS A 37 -3.60 -8.78 -11.80
C HIS A 37 -3.71 -9.57 -10.49
N PRO A 38 -3.77 -10.93 -10.51
CA PRO A 38 -4.00 -11.75 -9.32
C PRO A 38 -2.86 -11.68 -8.28
N SER A 39 -1.67 -11.20 -8.66
CA SER A 39 -0.58 -10.93 -7.70
C SER A 39 -0.71 -9.61 -6.94
N LEU A 40 -1.63 -8.74 -7.34
CA LEU A 40 -2.07 -7.65 -6.48
C LEU A 40 -3.04 -8.31 -5.49
N GLU A 41 -2.52 -8.67 -4.31
CA GLU A 41 -3.35 -9.18 -3.21
C GLU A 41 -4.27 -8.05 -2.72
N PHE A 42 -5.34 -7.79 -3.47
CA PHE A 42 -6.39 -6.87 -3.08
C PHE A 42 -7.08 -7.46 -1.86
N LYS A 43 -6.97 -6.74 -0.76
CA LYS A 43 -7.79 -6.95 0.41
C LYS A 43 -8.97 -6.01 0.29
N GLU A 44 -10.15 -6.59 0.21
CA GLU A 44 -11.39 -5.84 0.30
C GLU A 44 -11.50 -5.28 1.72
N VAL A 45 -11.58 -3.95 1.84
CA VAL A 45 -11.69 -3.28 3.15
C VAL A 45 -13.12 -2.85 3.40
N ASN A 46 -13.82 -2.40 2.36
CA ASN A 46 -15.25 -2.14 2.45
C ASN A 46 -15.93 -2.46 1.11
N GLN A 47 -16.94 -3.35 1.12
CA GLN A 47 -17.68 -3.74 -0.08
C GLN A 47 -18.69 -2.65 -0.48
N GLU A 48 -19.28 -1.96 0.50
CA GLU A 48 -20.32 -0.94 0.27
C GLU A 48 -19.76 0.28 -0.47
N ASP A 49 -18.54 0.70 -0.11
CA ASP A 49 -17.84 1.82 -0.73
C ASP A 49 -16.90 1.41 -1.89
N GLN A 50 -16.88 0.11 -2.25
CA GLN A 50 -15.94 -0.45 -3.24
C GLN A 50 -14.46 -0.07 -2.97
N ILE A 51 -14.08 -0.06 -1.69
CA ILE A 51 -12.73 0.31 -1.25
C ILE A 51 -11.85 -0.93 -1.17
N TRP A 52 -10.84 -0.97 -2.03
CA TRP A 52 -9.87 -2.06 -2.09
C TRP A 52 -8.50 -1.56 -1.62
N SER A 53 -7.85 -2.34 -0.75
CA SER A 53 -6.48 -2.07 -0.29
C SER A 53 -5.49 -3.03 -0.93
N ILE A 54 -4.40 -2.48 -1.45
CA ILE A 54 -3.26 -3.27 -1.92
C ILE A 54 -2.24 -3.32 -0.80
N GLY A 55 -1.96 -4.52 -0.30
CA GLY A 55 -0.88 -4.74 0.66
C GLY A 55 0.47 -4.43 0.02
N VAL A 56 1.20 -3.45 0.56
CA VAL A 56 2.64 -3.38 0.32
C VAL A 56 3.23 -4.47 1.19
N GLY A 57 3.51 -5.65 0.61
CA GLY A 57 3.90 -6.90 1.29
C GLY A 57 5.08 -6.75 2.25
N ILE A 58 4.80 -6.16 3.40
CA ILE A 58 5.67 -6.03 4.54
C ILE A 58 5.01 -6.94 5.55
N ARG A 59 5.63 -8.10 5.76
CA ARG A 59 5.55 -8.73 7.07
C ARG A 59 6.16 -7.71 8.02
N LEU A 60 5.33 -6.83 8.57
CA LEU A 60 5.67 -6.07 9.75
C LEU A 60 5.83 -7.15 10.81
N GLU A 61 7.06 -7.61 11.05
CA GLU A 61 7.36 -8.07 12.40
C GLU A 61 7.03 -6.87 13.26
N SER A 62 5.90 -6.98 13.93
CA SER A 62 5.43 -6.07 14.94
C SER A 62 6.65 -5.62 15.72
N ALA A 63 6.99 -4.35 15.63
CA ALA A 63 7.70 -3.67 16.70
C ALA A 63 6.76 -3.64 17.91
N ARG A 64 6.46 -4.81 18.49
CA ARG A 64 6.00 -4.95 19.86
C ARG A 64 7.26 -4.92 20.71
N LYS A 65 7.75 -3.72 20.98
CA LYS A 65 8.47 -3.43 22.21
C LYS A 65 7.75 -2.25 22.87
N ASN A 66 6.59 -2.54 23.44
CA ASN A 66 6.13 -1.86 24.65
C ASN A 66 5.82 -2.99 25.63
N GLN A 67 6.83 -3.28 26.44
CA GLN A 67 6.69 -4.01 27.68
C GLN A 67 6.88 -2.92 28.75
N GLU A 68 5.76 -2.41 29.24
CA GLU A 68 5.65 -1.81 30.57
C GLU A 68 4.72 -2.71 31.37
#